data_AF-A0A8J5LYK4-F1
#
_entry.id   AF-A0A8J5LYK4-F1
#
_cell.length_a   1.000
_cell.length_b   1.000
_cell.length_c   1.000
_cell.angle_alpha   90.00
_cell.angle_beta   90.00
_cell.angle_gamma   90.00
#
_symmetry.space_group_name_H-M   'P 1'
#
loop_
_entity.id
_entity.type
_entity.pdbx_description
1 polymer ?
#
loop_
_entity_poly.entity_id
_entity_poly.type
_entity_poly.pdbx_seq_one_letter_code
_entity_poly.pdbx_strand_id
1 'polypeptide(L)'
;MLSRIFSGYSHGLAYFSMLSSTVLDSFPFSVNFAMDEGPITTVSSNVLVRKGQLIPSVKVLSFYQTNSFKMEAFYAIQSELPPGAPLKISCYQVNY
;
A
#
# COMPACT_ATOMS: atom_id res chain seq x y z
N MET A 1 12.57 23.05 10.20
CA MET A 1 13.73 23.11 11.13
C MET A 1 14.56 21.85 10.90
N LEU A 2 15.65 21.94 10.13
CA LEU A 2 16.54 20.81 9.83
C LEU A 2 17.42 20.54 11.05
N SER A 3 17.13 19.49 11.82
CA SER A 3 18.01 19.02 12.87
C SER A 3 19.16 18.20 12.26
N ARG A 4 20.39 18.53 12.67
CA ARG A 4 21.63 17.89 12.23
C ARG A 4 21.62 16.39 12.55
N ILE A 5 21.84 15.54 11.55
CA ILE A 5 21.88 14.07 11.68
C ILE A 5 23.33 13.57 11.69
N PHE A 6 24.11 13.95 12.70
CA PHE A 6 25.41 13.33 12.94
C PHE A 6 25.53 12.95 14.41
N SER A 7 25.54 11.65 14.68
CA SER A 7 25.74 11.08 16.00
C SER A 7 27.08 10.35 16.02
N GLY A 8 28.15 11.11 16.26
CA GLY A 8 29.48 10.59 16.56
C GLY A 8 30.30 10.09 15.36
N TYR A 9 31.63 10.21 15.52
CA TYR A 9 32.66 9.63 14.66
C TYR A 9 33.44 8.60 15.46
N SER A 10 33.54 7.37 14.96
CA SER A 10 34.50 6.37 15.44
C SER A 10 35.09 5.67 14.22
N HIS A 11 36.42 5.64 14.13
CA HIS A 11 37.17 5.01 13.02
C HIS A 11 36.79 5.46 11.60
N GLY A 12 36.46 6.74 11.39
CA GLY A 12 36.24 7.31 10.06
C GLY A 12 34.89 6.99 9.41
N LEU A 13 33.99 6.30 10.11
CA LEU A 13 32.60 6.09 9.69
C LEU A 13 31.68 7.03 10.47
N ALA A 14 30.84 7.78 9.75
CA ALA A 14 29.79 8.60 10.33
C ALA A 14 28.53 7.75 10.50
N TYR A 15 27.97 7.72 11.72
CA TYR A 15 26.71 7.04 11.98
C TYR A 15 25.54 8.04 11.90
N PHE A 16 24.57 7.73 11.05
CA PHE A 16 23.29 8.44 11.01
C PHE A 16 22.36 7.82 12.05
N SER A 17 22.01 8.57 13.09
CA SER A 17 20.90 8.22 13.99
C SER A 17 19.74 9.18 13.74
N MET A 18 18.62 8.68 13.20
CA MET A 18 17.41 9.46 13.01
C MET A 18 16.56 9.43 14.28
N LEU A 19 16.13 10.59 14.78
CA LEU A 19 15.11 10.65 15.83
C LEU A 19 13.81 10.06 15.29
N SER A 20 13.19 9.14 16.02
CA SER A 20 11.93 8.50 15.63
C SER A 20 10.75 9.43 15.86
N SER A 21 10.40 10.25 14.87
CA SER A 21 9.12 10.96 14.83
C SER A 21 8.15 10.23 13.89
N THR A 22 7.04 9.73 14.43
CA THR A 22 5.99 9.08 13.63
C THR A 22 5.06 10.14 13.05
N VAL A 23 4.95 10.21 11.73
CA VAL A 23 3.93 11.02 11.05
C VAL A 23 2.70 10.13 10.81
N LEU A 24 1.52 10.62 11.20
CA LEU A 24 0.26 9.97 10.88
C LEU A 24 -0.27 10.54 9.57
N ASP A 25 -0.61 9.66 8.64
CA ASP A 25 -1.29 9.98 7.40
C ASP A 25 -2.35 8.89 7.12
N SER A 26 -3.20 9.09 6.12
CA SER A 26 -4.28 8.16 5.79
C SER A 26 -4.50 8.00 4.29
N PHE A 27 -5.08 6.87 3.87
CA PHE A 27 -5.43 6.64 2.47
C PHE A 27 -6.52 7.62 2.00
N PRO A 28 -6.28 8.42 0.94
CA PRO A 28 -7.25 9.39 0.45
C PRO A 28 -8.42 8.76 -0.32
N PHE A 29 -8.24 7.54 -0.83
CA PHE A 29 -9.22 6.79 -1.62
C PHE A 29 -9.29 5.34 -1.18
N SER A 30 -10.43 4.70 -1.39
CA SER A 30 -10.60 3.27 -1.15
C SER A 30 -9.93 2.45 -2.25
N VAL A 31 -9.23 1.38 -1.87
CA VAL A 31 -8.49 0.49 -2.79
C VAL A 31 -9.02 -0.93 -2.69
N ASN A 32 -9.16 -1.54 -3.86
CA ASN A 32 -9.54 -2.93 -4.07
C ASN A 32 -8.50 -3.69 -4.86
N PHE A 33 -8.63 -5.02 -4.78
CA PHE A 33 -7.77 -5.93 -5.50
C PHE A 33 -8.62 -6.92 -6.30
N ALA A 34 -8.09 -7.36 -7.43
CA ALA A 34 -8.68 -8.41 -8.25
C ALA A 34 -7.60 -9.41 -8.64
N MET A 35 -8.04 -10.64 -8.85
CA MET A 35 -7.26 -11.70 -9.48
C MET A 35 -7.85 -12.02 -10.86
N ASP A 36 -7.28 -12.98 -11.58
CA ASP A 36 -7.79 -13.39 -12.89
C ASP A 36 -9.25 -13.88 -12.82
N GLU A 37 -9.66 -14.45 -11.68
CA GLU A 37 -11.02 -14.92 -11.44
C GLU A 37 -12.00 -13.80 -11.04
N GLY A 38 -11.49 -12.59 -10.76
CA GLY A 38 -12.29 -11.41 -10.47
C GLY A 38 -11.91 -10.67 -9.18
N PRO A 39 -12.74 -9.72 -8.75
CA PRO A 39 -12.49 -8.91 -7.55
C PRO A 39 -12.42 -9.75 -6.27
N ILE A 40 -11.44 -9.45 -5.41
CA ILE A 40 -11.33 -10.06 -4.10
C ILE A 40 -12.32 -9.39 -3.15
N THR A 41 -13.28 -10.17 -2.68
CA THR A 41 -14.23 -9.77 -1.63
C THR A 41 -13.96 -10.55 -0.35
N THR A 42 -14.17 -9.91 0.79
CA THR A 42 -14.17 -10.60 2.09
C THR A 42 -15.61 -10.80 2.53
N VAL A 43 -15.87 -11.78 3.42
CA VAL A 43 -17.20 -12.03 4.00
C VAL A 43 -17.83 -10.75 4.60
N SER A 44 -17.00 -9.83 5.08
CA SER A 44 -17.43 -8.61 5.75
C SER A 44 -17.45 -7.34 4.88
N SER A 45 -16.78 -7.36 3.73
CA SER A 45 -16.60 -6.13 2.94
C SER A 45 -16.08 -6.42 1.53
N ASN A 46 -16.61 -5.64 0.58
CA ASN A 46 -16.14 -5.59 -0.80
C ASN A 46 -14.98 -4.59 -1.00
N VAL A 47 -14.49 -3.97 0.09
CA VAL A 47 -13.37 -3.00 0.08
C VAL A 47 -12.25 -3.44 1.01
N LEU A 48 -11.06 -3.65 0.47
CA LEU A 48 -9.90 -4.15 1.24
C LEU A 48 -9.19 -3.06 2.04
N VAL A 49 -8.98 -1.89 1.44
CA VAL A 49 -8.43 -0.71 2.11
C VAL A 49 -9.44 0.42 1.97
N ARG A 50 -9.90 0.94 3.10
CA ARG A 50 -10.92 2.00 3.11
C ARG A 50 -10.24 3.36 3.10
N LYS A 51 -10.86 4.32 2.41
CA LYS A 51 -10.57 5.73 2.56
C LYS A 51 -10.56 6.14 4.04
N GLY A 52 -9.57 6.93 4.44
CA GLY A 52 -9.34 7.38 5.81
C GLY A 52 -8.62 6.36 6.70
N GLN A 53 -8.34 5.14 6.23
CA GLN A 53 -7.52 4.19 6.98
C GLN A 53 -6.08 4.73 7.09
N LEU A 54 -5.44 4.60 8.26
CA LEU A 54 -4.08 5.10 8.49
C LEU A 54 -3.04 4.41 7.59
N ILE A 55 -2.02 5.16 7.16
CA ILE A 55 -0.82 4.64 6.49
C ILE A 55 0.41 4.75 7.39
N PRO A 56 1.32 3.75 7.36
CA PRO A 56 1.21 2.50 6.60
C PRO A 56 0.15 1.54 7.17
N SER A 57 -0.44 0.72 6.30
CA SER A 57 -1.35 -0.38 6.66
C SER A 57 -0.91 -1.65 5.95
N VAL A 58 -1.04 -2.78 6.64
CA VAL A 58 -0.83 -4.12 6.06
C VAL A 58 -2.16 -4.86 6.01
N LYS A 59 -2.45 -5.50 4.87
CA LYS A 59 -3.58 -6.44 4.70
C LYS A 59 -3.00 -7.79 4.31
N VAL A 60 -3.36 -8.82 5.05
CA VAL A 60 -2.96 -10.20 4.78
C VAL A 60 -4.15 -10.93 4.20
N LEU A 61 -3.97 -11.49 3.00
CA LEU A 61 -4.98 -12.26 2.29
C LEU A 61 -4.39 -13.64 1.96
N SER A 62 -5.23 -14.66 2.04
CA SER A 62 -4.84 -16.04 1.75
C SER A 62 -5.73 -16.58 0.65
N PHE A 63 -5.10 -17.10 -0.41
CA PHE A 63 -5.78 -17.64 -1.57
C PHE A 63 -5.28 -19.07 -1.82
N TYR A 64 -6.17 -19.93 -2.30
CA TYR A 64 -5.78 -21.20 -2.89
C TYR A 64 -5.67 -21.02 -4.40
N GLN A 65 -4.47 -21.20 -4.95
CA GLN A 65 -4.19 -21.03 -6.36
C GLN A 65 -3.40 -22.20 -6.90
N THR A 66 -3.82 -22.71 -8.06
CA THR A 66 -3.22 -23.90 -8.68
C THR A 66 -2.21 -23.56 -9.78
N ASN A 67 -2.21 -22.31 -10.26
CA ASN A 67 -1.37 -21.82 -11.34
C ASN A 67 -0.84 -20.42 -11.02
N SER A 68 0.11 -19.95 -11.83
CA SER A 68 0.50 -18.54 -11.88
C SER A 68 -0.72 -17.67 -12.19
N PHE A 69 -0.87 -16.54 -11.50
CA PHE A 69 -2.03 -15.66 -11.62
C PHE A 69 -1.62 -14.19 -11.61
N LYS A 70 -2.47 -13.33 -12.16
CA LYS A 70 -2.33 -11.89 -12.11
C LYS A 70 -3.10 -11.30 -10.94
N MET A 71 -2.51 -10.31 -10.28
CA MET A 71 -3.16 -9.54 -9.22
C MET A 71 -3.12 -8.07 -9.58
N GLU A 72 -4.27 -7.40 -9.56
CA GLU A 72 -4.40 -5.98 -9.84
C GLU A 72 -4.88 -5.23 -8.62
N ALA A 73 -4.38 -4.00 -8.43
CA ALA A 73 -4.92 -3.05 -7.46
C ALA A 73 -5.62 -1.92 -8.23
N PHE A 74 -6.79 -1.50 -7.75
CA PHE A 74 -7.58 -0.44 -8.35
C PHE A 74 -8.35 0.36 -7.31
N TYR A 75 -8.66 1.62 -7.62
CA TYR A 75 -9.54 2.44 -6.79
C TYR A 75 -10.97 1.91 -6.85
N ALA A 76 -11.60 1.76 -5.69
CA ALA A 76 -12.91 1.12 -5.58
C ALA A 76 -14.07 1.98 -6.12
N ILE A 77 -13.92 3.31 -6.12
CA ILE A 77 -14.98 4.26 -6.48
C ILE A 77 -14.44 5.30 -7.46
N GLN A 78 -14.82 5.20 -8.74
CA GLN A 78 -14.35 6.12 -9.79
C GLN A 78 -14.73 7.58 -9.53
N SER A 79 -15.93 7.82 -8.99
CA SER A 79 -16.44 9.17 -8.75
C SER A 79 -15.70 9.92 -7.63
N GLU A 80 -14.92 9.24 -6.80
CA GLU A 80 -14.07 9.89 -5.81
C GLU A 80 -12.74 10.38 -6.38
N LEU A 81 -12.38 9.96 -7.60
CA LEU A 81 -11.12 10.32 -8.22
C LEU A 81 -11.19 11.65 -8.96
N PRO A 82 -10.07 12.37 -9.08
CA PRO A 82 -9.98 13.52 -9.98
C PRO A 82 -10.38 13.14 -11.42
N PRO A 83 -11.00 14.06 -12.18
CA PRO A 83 -11.36 13.82 -13.57
C PRO A 83 -10.15 13.36 -14.41
N GLY A 84 -10.33 12.27 -15.16
CA GLY A 84 -9.28 11.69 -16.00
C GLY A 84 -8.29 10.77 -15.28
N ALA A 85 -8.43 10.58 -13.96
CA ALA A 85 -7.58 9.63 -13.23
C ALA A 85 -7.91 8.17 -13.61
N PRO A 86 -6.90 7.30 -13.79
CA PRO A 86 -7.12 5.89 -14.06
C PRO A 86 -7.61 5.16 -12.80
N LEU A 87 -8.49 4.16 -12.98
CA LEU A 87 -8.91 3.29 -11.88
C LEU A 87 -7.79 2.37 -11.42
N LYS A 88 -7.03 1.84 -12.38
CA LYS A 88 -5.98 0.85 -12.12
C LYS A 88 -4.77 1.54 -11.52
N ILE A 89 -4.34 1.04 -10.37
CA ILE A 89 -3.18 1.52 -9.62
C ILE A 89 -1.95 0.70 -10.02
N SER A 90 -2.07 -0.62 -10.01
CA SER A 90 -0.96 -1.51 -10.33
C SER A 90 -1.43 -2.89 -10.77
N CYS A 91 -0.49 -3.67 -11.32
CA CYS A 91 -0.70 -5.03 -11.77
C CYS A 91 0.58 -5.82 -11.56
N TYR A 92 0.45 -7.01 -10.98
CA TYR A 92 1.55 -7.88 -10.60
C TYR A 92 1.27 -9.31 -11.07
N GLN A 93 2.30 -9.98 -11.58
CA GLN A 93 2.23 -11.40 -11.93
C GLN A 93 2.86 -12.21 -10.80
N VAL A 94 2.09 -13.13 -10.22
CA VAL A 94 2.59 -14.13 -9.27
C VAL A 94 2.89 -15.40 -10.05
N ASN A 95 4.15 -15.86 -9.99
CA ASN A 95 4.60 -17.08 -10.67
C ASN A 95 4.75 -18.22 -9.65
N TYR A 96 4.28 -19.41 -10.02
CA TYR A 96 4.51 -20.67 -9.31
C TYR A 96 5.61 -21.50 -9.99
#